data_AF-E2A4C1-F1
#
_entry.id   AF-E2A4C1-F1
#
_cell.length_a   1.000
_cell.length_b   1.000
_cell.length_c   1.000
_cell.angle_alpha   90.00
_cell.angle_beta   90.00
_cell.angle_gamma   90.00
#
_symmetry.space_group_name_H-M   'P 1'
#
loop_
_entity.id
_entity.type
_entity.pdbx_description
1 polymer ?
#
loop_
_entity_poly.entity_id
_entity_poly.type
_entity_poly.pdbx_seq_one_letter_code
_entity_poly.pdbx_strand_id
1 'polypeptide(L)' 'ILPSVGPPRCYTCLEVGHLAAQCKGVADRSGRCYRCGARSHKLRSCRSPPACPLCGDAGRPAD' A
#
# COMPACT_ATOMS: atom_id res chain seq x y z
N ILE A 1 -20.87 -8.29 18.58
CA ILE A 1 -19.89 -7.20 18.34
C ILE A 1 -18.99 -7.70 17.20
N LEU A 2 -19.40 -7.49 15.95
CA LEU A 2 -18.58 -7.87 14.81
C LEU A 2 -17.42 -6.86 14.72
N PRO A 3 -16.15 -7.29 14.71
CA PRO A 3 -15.05 -6.37 14.50
C PRO A 3 -15.25 -5.74 13.12
N SER A 4 -15.25 -4.42 13.06
CA SER A 4 -15.41 -3.63 11.84
C SER A 4 -14.28 -3.99 10.86
N VAL A 5 -14.50 -5.01 10.03
CA VAL A 5 -13.62 -5.35 8.92
C VAL A 5 -13.71 -4.17 7.96
N GLY A 6 -12.69 -3.32 7.99
CA GLY A 6 -12.54 -2.23 7.04
C GLY A 6 -12.55 -2.76 5.60
N PRO A 7 -12.81 -1.89 4.60
CA PRO A 7 -12.85 -2.30 3.22
C PRO A 7 -11.56 -3.05 2.83
N PRO A 8 -11.66 -4.11 2.02
CA PRO A 8 -10.51 -4.92 1.64
C PRO A 8 -9.45 -4.05 0.97
N ARG A 9 -8.19 -4.28 1.31
CA ARG A 9 -7.06 -3.55 0.73
C ARG A 9 -6.28 -4.43 -0.21
N CYS A 10 -5.98 -3.91 -1.39
CA CYS A 10 -5.25 -4.61 -2.41
C CYS A 10 -3.76 -4.61 -2.09
N TYR A 11 -3.15 -5.78 -1.95
CA TYR A 11 -1.71 -5.89 -1.70
C TYR A 11 -0.86 -5.57 -2.94
N THR A 12 -1.50 -5.53 -4.13
CA THR A 12 -0.82 -5.27 -5.40
C THR A 12 -0.70 -3.77 -5.66
N CYS A 13 -1.83 -3.04 -5.71
CA CYS A 13 -1.85 -1.61 -6.01
C CYS A 13 -1.92 -0.72 -4.76
N LEU A 14 -2.16 -1.30 -3.57
CA LEU A 14 -2.33 -0.64 -2.26
C LEU A 14 -3.63 0.12 -2.04
N GLU A 15 -4.53 0.13 -3.01
CA GLU A 15 -5.84 0.77 -2.92
C GLU A 15 -6.83 -0.03 -2.08
N VAL A 16 -7.89 0.64 -1.61
CA VAL A 16 -8.99 0.04 -0.83
C VAL A 16 -10.17 -0.27 -1.74
N GLY A 17 -11.01 -1.22 -1.32
CA GLY A 17 -12.23 -1.65 -2.02
C GLY A 17 -12.09 -2.96 -2.80
N HIS A 18 -10.89 -3.52 -2.92
CA HIS A 18 -10.67 -4.81 -3.58
C HIS A 18 -9.44 -5.55 -3.04
N LEU A 19 -9.34 -6.85 -3.34
CA LEU A 19 -8.18 -7.70 -3.03
C LEU A 19 -7.27 -7.82 -4.26
N ALA A 20 -6.03 -8.30 -4.07
CA ALA A 20 -5.07 -8.54 -5.15
C ALA A 20 -5.64 -9.39 -6.30
N ALA A 21 -6.47 -10.39 -5.98
CA ALA A 21 -7.13 -11.25 -6.97
C ALA A 21 -8.13 -10.50 -7.88
N GLN A 22 -8.63 -9.35 -7.45
CA GLN A 22 -9.58 -8.50 -8.19
C GLN A 22 -8.93 -7.20 -8.68
N CYS A 23 -7.61 -7.07 -8.54
CA CYS A 23 -6.87 -5.88 -8.93
C CYS A 23 -6.84 -5.76 -10.45
N LYS A 24 -7.51 -4.74 -10.98
CA LYS A 24 -7.38 -4.31 -12.39
C LYS A 24 -6.39 -3.15 -12.57
N GLY A 25 -5.75 -2.72 -11.48
CA GLY A 25 -4.84 -1.58 -11.47
C GLY A 25 -3.55 -1.85 -12.26
N VAL A 26 -3.09 -0.84 -13.00
CA VAL A 26 -1.86 -0.88 -13.81
C VAL A 26 -0.58 -0.73 -12.96
N ALA A 27 -0.72 -0.19 -11.75
CA ALA A 27 0.41 0.11 -10.88
C ALA A 27 0.72 -1.06 -9.93
N ASP A 28 1.67 -1.91 -10.31
CA ASP A 28 2.22 -2.92 -9.41
C ASP A 28 3.13 -2.27 -8.35
N ARG A 29 2.71 -2.37 -7.09
CA ARG A 29 3.42 -1.92 -5.89
C ARG A 29 3.75 -3.08 -4.95
N SER A 30 3.43 -4.32 -5.32
CA SER A 30 3.78 -5.56 -4.59
C SER A 30 5.27 -5.64 -4.28
N GLY A 31 6.10 -5.12 -5.19
CA GLY A 31 7.55 -5.04 -5.03
C GLY A 31 8.03 -4.02 -3.99
N ARG A 32 7.22 -3.03 -3.63
CA ARG A 32 7.58 -1.90 -2.78
C ARG A 32 7.30 -2.18 -1.29
N CYS A 33 7.95 -1.42 -0.43
CA CYS A 33 7.68 -1.42 0.99
C CYS A 33 6.31 -0.80 1.25
N TYR A 34 5.42 -1.55 1.92
CA TYR A 34 4.08 -1.09 2.28
C TYR A 34 4.08 0.15 3.19
N ARG A 35 5.17 0.40 3.93
CA ARG A 35 5.29 1.51 4.88
C ARG A 35 5.83 2.79 4.27
N CYS A 36 6.76 2.72 3.32
CA CYS A 36 7.43 3.90 2.78
C CYS A 36 7.55 3.95 1.24
N GLY A 37 7.09 2.92 0.53
CA GLY A 37 7.15 2.85 -0.94
C GLY A 37 8.50 2.47 -1.55
N ALA A 38 9.57 2.28 -0.76
CA ALA A 38 10.89 1.91 -1.27
C ALA A 38 10.92 0.48 -1.86
N ARG A 39 11.65 0.26 -2.97
CA ARG A 39 11.82 -1.07 -3.58
C ARG A 39 12.94 -1.90 -2.95
N SER A 40 13.85 -1.26 -2.21
CA SER A 40 15.06 -1.89 -1.67
C SER A 40 14.80 -2.82 -0.48
N HIS A 41 13.68 -2.66 0.22
CA HIS A 41 13.37 -3.43 1.42
C HIS A 41 11.86 -3.72 1.54
N LYS A 42 11.50 -4.67 2.41
CA LYS A 42 10.10 -4.96 2.76
C LYS A 42 9.71 -4.32 4.09
N LEU A 43 8.42 -4.33 4.42
CA LEU A 43 7.86 -3.76 5.64
C LEU A 43 8.63 -4.17 6.91
N ARG A 44 9.03 -5.45 7.00
CA ARG A 44 9.80 -6.00 8.13
C ARG A 44 11.21 -5.41 8.30
N SER A 45 11.81 -4.90 7.23
CA SER A 45 13.15 -4.31 7.24
C SER A 45 13.10 -2.78 7.06
N CYS A 46 11.90 -2.19 7.10
CA CYS A 46 11.71 -0.76 6.90
C CYS A 46 12.08 0.04 8.15
N ARG A 47 13.13 0.86 8.02
CA ARG A 47 13.55 1.85 9.02
C ARG A 47 13.24 3.29 8.63
N SER A 48 12.68 3.50 7.44
CA SER A 48 12.26 4.82 6.97
C SER A 48 10.98 5.28 7.69
N PRO A 49 10.73 6.60 7.75
CA PRO A 49 9.46 7.12 8.23
C PRO A 49 8.28 6.52 7.43
N PRO A 50 7.11 6.37 8.07
CA PRO A 50 5.91 5.98 7.35
C PRO A 50 5.61 7.05 6.30
N ALA A 51 5.48 6.62 5.06
CA ALA A 51 5.09 7.47 3.95
C ALA A 51 4.10 6.68 3.11
N CYS A 52 2.89 7.21 2.93
CA CYS A 52 1.88 6.53 2.13
C CYS A 52 2.33 6.48 0.66
N PRO A 53 2.65 5.28 0.09
CA PRO A 53 3.10 5.18 -1.29
C PRO A 53 2.04 5.63 -2.30
N LEU A 54 0.76 5.50 -1.95
CA LEU A 54 -0.34 6.03 -2.77
C LEU A 54 -0.32 7.56 -2.80
N CYS A 55 -0.11 8.21 -1.65
CA CYS A 55 -0.01 9.67 -1.58
C CYS A 55 1.22 10.16 -2.34
N GLY A 56 2.36 9.46 -2.20
CA GLY A 56 3.58 9.75 -2.94
C GLY A 56 3.39 9.66 -4.46
N ASP A 57 2.78 8.58 -4.96
CA ASP A 57 2.46 8.46 -6.40
C ASP A 57 1.40 9.48 -6.85
N ALA A 58 0.51 9.93 -5.95
CA ALA A 58 -0.50 10.95 -6.23
C ALA A 58 0.01 12.40 -6.07
N GLY A 59 1.30 12.60 -5.72
CA GLY A 59 1.87 13.93 -5.46
C GLY A 59 1.27 14.65 -4.26
N ARG A 60 0.64 13.92 -3.33
CA ARG A 60 0.04 14.45 -2.11
C ARG A 60 1.01 14.31 -0.93
N PRO A 61 0.93 15.21 0.08
CA PRO A 61 1.71 15.04 1.30
C PRO A 61 1.38 13.67 1.92
N ALA A 62 2.44 12.94 2.23
CA ALA A 62 2.39 11.55 2.69
C ALA A 62 2.89 11.41 4.14
N ASP A 63 3.02 12.55 4.84
CA ASP A 63 3.31 12.70 6.27
C ASP A 63 2.08 12.32 7.12
#